data_AF-A0A7N6FAV4-F1
#
_entry.id   AF-A0A7N6FAV4-F1
#
_cell.length_a   1.000
_cell.length_b   1.000
_cell.length_c   1.000
_cell.angle_alpha   90.00
_cell.angle_beta   90.00
_cell.angle_gamma   90.00
#
_symmetry.space_group_name_H-M   'P 1'
#
loop_
_entity.id
_entity.type
_entity.pdbx_description
1 polymer ?
#
loop_
_entity_poly.entity_id
_entity_poly.type
_entity_poly.pdbx_seq_one_letter_code
_entity_poly.pdbx_strand_id
1 'polypeptide(L)'
;LHVNPRFNHGAGIRKVVFTSRQGGNWGESNYCQSFPSEEGKEFEISIEFKSAEFLVILPDDSVFHFPNRLGAEIYPMIFVDDDVRITSFKIK
;
A
#
# COMPACT_ATOMS: atom_id res chain seq x y z
N LEU A 1 1.79 7.65 -0.11
CA LEU A 1 0.97 6.42 -0.05
C LEU A 1 1.47 5.56 1.11
N HIS A 2 0.58 5.01 1.92
CA HIS A 2 0.87 3.94 2.87
C HIS A 2 -0.09 2.78 2.59
N VAL A 3 0.46 1.60 2.31
CA VAL A 3 -0.27 0.36 2.05
C VAL A 3 -0.02 -0.57 3.22
N ASN A 4 -1.09 -1.01 3.88
CA ASN A 4 -0.99 -1.80 5.11
C ASN A 4 -1.95 -2.99 5.07
N PRO A 5 -1.50 -4.15 4.56
CA PRO A 5 -2.22 -5.41 4.70
C PRO A 5 -2.29 -5.82 6.18
N ARG A 6 -3.49 -5.86 6.74
CA ARG A 6 -3.76 -6.26 8.12
C ARG A 6 -4.37 -7.65 8.15
N PHE A 7 -3.59 -8.65 8.57
CA PHE A 7 -4.07 -10.01 8.78
C PHE A 7 -5.02 -10.06 10.00
N ASN A 8 -4.54 -9.58 11.14
CA ASN A 8 -5.28 -9.52 12.39
C ASN A 8 -4.83 -8.31 13.23
N HIS A 9 -5.36 -7.11 12.95
CA HIS A 9 -4.98 -5.88 13.65
C HIS A 9 -6.21 -5.05 14.08
N GLY A 10 -6.55 -5.11 15.37
CA GLY A 10 -7.70 -4.41 15.94
C GLY A 10 -9.02 -4.84 15.28
N ALA A 11 -9.83 -3.87 14.82
CA ALA A 11 -11.05 -4.13 14.03
C ALA A 11 -10.77 -4.44 12.54
N GLY A 12 -9.50 -4.43 12.12
CA GLY A 12 -9.06 -4.75 10.78
C GLY A 12 -8.60 -6.20 10.68
N ILE A 13 -9.54 -7.11 10.42
CA ILE A 13 -9.23 -8.51 10.12
C ILE A 13 -9.26 -8.66 8.60
N ARG A 14 -8.17 -9.18 8.03
CA ARG A 14 -8.00 -9.42 6.58
C ARG A 14 -8.44 -8.22 5.73
N LYS A 15 -7.82 -7.06 5.95
CA LYS A 15 -8.08 -5.82 5.19
C LYS A 15 -6.78 -5.18 4.74
N VAL A 16 -6.74 -4.71 3.49
CA VAL A 16 -5.67 -3.82 3.04
C VAL A 16 -6.12 -2.38 3.25
N VAL A 17 -5.39 -1.67 4.11
CA VAL A 17 -5.67 -0.26 4.44
C VAL A 17 -4.75 0.64 3.61
N PHE A 18 -5.34 1.67 3.01
CA PHE A 18 -4.62 2.68 2.24
C PHE A 18 -4.82 4.05 2.88
N THR A 19 -3.73 4.74 3.21
CA THR A 19 -3.79 6.10 3.76
C THR A 19 -2.58 6.92 3.32
N SER A 20 -2.58 8.20 3.71
CA SER A 20 -1.50 9.16 3.52
C SER A 20 -1.05 9.68 4.88
N ARG A 21 0.24 9.97 5.03
CA ARG A 21 0.78 10.64 6.21
C ARG A 21 1.35 11.99 5.82
N GLN A 22 0.82 13.07 6.40
CA GLN A 22 1.25 14.44 6.12
C GLN A 22 1.52 15.17 7.43
N GLY A 23 2.71 15.78 7.55
CA GLY A 23 3.12 16.46 8.79
C GLY A 23 3.09 15.56 10.03
N GLY A 24 3.36 14.26 9.86
CA GLY A 24 3.31 13.27 10.94
C GLY A 24 1.92 12.69 11.24
N ASN A 25 0.84 13.28 10.70
CA ASN A 25 -0.54 12.86 10.95
C ASN A 25 -1.07 11.93 9.86
N TRP A 26 -1.85 10.94 10.27
CA TRP A 26 -2.56 10.03 9.36
C TRP A 26 -3.81 10.70 8.79
N GLY A 27 -4.02 10.57 7.49
CA GLY A 27 -5.24 10.99 6.82
C GLY A 27 -6.33 9.92 6.81
N GLU A 28 -7.41 10.21 6.09
CA GLU A 28 -8.53 9.30 5.91
C GLU A 28 -8.09 7.95 5.32
N SER A 29 -8.56 6.85 5.91
CA SER A 29 -8.24 5.50 5.45
C SER A 29 -9.25 5.00 4.42
N ASN A 30 -8.75 4.43 3.33
CA ASN A 30 -9.54 3.66 2.38
C ASN A 30 -9.23 2.18 2.53
N TYR A 31 -10.12 1.33 2.05
CA TYR A 31 -10.02 -0.11 2.20
C TYR A 31 -10.32 -0.81 0.87
N CYS A 32 -9.55 -1.83 0.54
CA CYS A 32 -9.94 -2.75 -0.53
C CYS A 32 -10.94 -3.79 0.00
N GLN A 33 -11.84 -4.26 -0.86
CA GLN A 33 -12.74 -5.37 -0.56
C GLN A 33 -12.01 -6.73 -0.63
N SER A 34 -10.94 -6.84 -1.42
CA SER A 34 -10.10 -8.03 -1.49
C SER A 34 -8.99 -8.01 -0.43
N PHE A 35 -8.59 -9.20 0.02
CA PHE A 35 -7.40 -9.42 0.84
C PHE A 35 -6.56 -10.55 0.25
N PRO A 36 -5.79 -10.26 -0.81
CA PRO A 36 -4.97 -11.22 -1.52
C PRO A 36 -3.61 -11.40 -0.86
N SER A 37 -3.60 -11.71 0.44
CA SER A 37 -2.38 -11.95 1.20
C SER A 37 -2.57 -13.17 2.10
N GLU A 38 -1.52 -13.98 2.20
CA GLU A 38 -1.50 -15.20 3.01
C GLU A 38 -0.17 -15.28 3.75
N GLU A 39 -0.22 -15.60 5.04
CA GLU A 39 0.96 -15.68 5.88
C GLU A 39 1.92 -16.76 5.36
N GLY A 40 3.21 -16.42 5.31
CA GLY A 40 4.26 -17.33 4.86
C GLY A 40 4.35 -17.55 3.34
N LYS A 41 3.47 -16.93 2.54
CA LYS A 41 3.56 -16.97 1.07
C LYS A 41 4.26 -15.74 0.50
N GLU A 42 4.96 -15.95 -0.61
CA GLU A 42 5.50 -14.84 -1.40
C GLU A 42 4.38 -14.07 -2.07
N PHE A 43 4.59 -12.77 -2.25
CA PHE A 43 3.65 -11.87 -2.89
C PHE A 43 4.40 -10.76 -3.61
N GLU A 44 3.76 -10.15 -4.60
CA GLU A 44 4.25 -8.96 -5.30
C GLU A 44 3.22 -7.84 -5.17
N ILE A 45 3.70 -6.62 -4.89
CA ILE A 45 2.89 -5.40 -5.00
C ILE A 45 3.58 -4.51 -6.04
N SER A 46 2.83 -4.16 -7.08
CA SER A 46 3.29 -3.22 -8.10
C SER A 46 2.59 -1.88 -7.88
N ILE A 47 3.36 -0.78 -7.94
CA ILE A 47 2.83 0.58 -7.75
C ILE A 47 3.21 1.42 -8.96
N GLU A 48 2.20 1.88 -9.70
CA GLU A 48 2.38 2.89 -10.74
C GLU A 48 2.01 4.26 -10.18
N PHE A 49 2.91 5.22 -10.33
CA PHE A 49 2.68 6.60 -9.92
C PHE A 49 2.29 7.47 -11.12
N LYS A 50 1.22 8.24 -10.96
CA LYS A 50 0.76 9.29 -11.87
C LYS A 50 0.61 10.58 -11.07
N SER A 51 0.69 11.74 -11.72
CA SER A 51 0.60 13.04 -11.05
C SER A 51 -0.64 13.17 -10.14
N ALA A 52 -1.77 12.57 -10.54
CA ALA A 52 -3.02 12.61 -9.79
C ALA A 52 -3.21 11.46 -8.78
N GLU A 53 -2.54 10.33 -8.95
CA GLU A 53 -2.86 9.09 -8.21
C GLU A 53 -1.74 8.05 -8.20
N PHE A 54 -1.88 7.08 -7.31
CA PHE A 54 -1.12 5.83 -7.29
C PHE A 54 -2.06 4.69 -7.67
N LEU A 55 -1.68 3.89 -8.66
CA LEU A 55 -2.34 2.64 -8.97
C LEU A 55 -1.56 1.53 -8.27
N VAL A 56 -2.20 0.89 -7.29
CA VAL A 56 -1.61 -0.21 -6.52
C VAL A 56 -2.19 -1.51 -7.03
N ILE A 57 -1.36 -2.35 -7.63
CA ILE A 57 -1.71 -3.66 -8.14
C ILE A 57 -1.35 -4.68 -7.05
N LEU A 58 -2.35 -5.39 -6.57
CA LEU A 58 -2.23 -6.40 -5.52
C LEU A 58 -1.90 -7.79 -6.10
N PRO A 59 -1.50 -8.77 -5.27
CA PRO A 59 -1.11 -10.11 -5.73
C PRO A 59 -2.17 -10.91 -6.51
N ASP A 60 -3.45 -10.53 -6.43
CA ASP A 60 -4.55 -11.12 -7.20
C ASP A 60 -4.89 -10.33 -8.48
N ASP A 61 -3.98 -9.48 -8.94
CA ASP A 61 -4.14 -8.54 -10.06
C ASP A 61 -5.24 -7.48 -9.86
N SER A 62 -5.83 -7.38 -8.66
CA SER A 62 -6.77 -6.29 -8.37
C SER A 62 -6.04 -4.94 -8.29
N VAL A 63 -6.66 -3.91 -8.88
CA VAL A 63 -6.10 -2.56 -8.94
C VAL A 63 -6.84 -1.64 -7.99
N PHE A 64 -6.09 -1.02 -7.07
CA PHE A 64 -6.60 0.00 -6.15
C PHE A 64 -6.07 1.38 -6.54
N HIS A 65 -7.01 2.31 -6.78
CA HIS A 65 -6.71 3.70 -7.10
C HIS A 65 -6.64 4.53 -5.82
N PHE A 66 -5.46 5.05 -5.48
CA PHE A 66 -5.27 5.92 -4.32
C PHE A 66 -4.87 7.34 -4.75
N PRO A 67 -5.60 8.39 -4.36
CA PRO A 67 -5.28 9.75 -4.80
C PRO A 67 -3.91 10.22 -4.31
N ASN A 68 -3.19 10.98 -5.14
CA ASN A 68 -1.94 11.64 -4.78
C ASN A 68 -2.20 12.84 -3.85
N ARG A 69 -2.62 12.56 -2.60
CA ARG A 69 -3.07 13.58 -1.64
C ARG A 69 -2.00 14.59 -1.24
N LEU A 70 -0.72 14.24 -1.36
CA LEU A 70 0.38 15.15 -1.06
C LEU A 70 0.71 16.05 -2.26
N GLY A 71 0.24 15.70 -3.46
CA GLY A 71 0.45 16.49 -4.68
C GLY A 71 1.92 16.60 -5.11
N ALA A 72 2.82 15.79 -4.55
CA ALA A 72 4.22 15.82 -4.93
C ALA A 72 4.44 15.09 -6.26
N GLU A 73 5.43 15.57 -7.02
CA GLU A 73 5.85 14.97 -8.30
C GLU A 73 6.94 13.90 -8.11
N ILE A 74 7.66 13.96 -6.99
CA ILE A 74 8.76 13.05 -6.65
C ILE A 74 8.63 12.61 -5.21
N TYR A 75 8.81 11.31 -4.97
CA TYR A 75 8.86 10.70 -3.64
C TYR A 75 10.23 10.04 -3.44
N PRO A 76 11.12 10.60 -2.61
CA PRO A 76 12.51 10.13 -2.50
C PRO A 76 12.68 8.93 -1.57
N MET A 77 11.60 8.45 -0.94
CA MET A 77 11.68 7.44 0.11
C MET A 77 10.59 6.39 -0.06
N ILE A 78 11.02 5.13 0.07
CA ILE A 78 10.17 3.96 0.19
C ILE A 78 10.61 3.25 1.47
N PHE A 79 9.64 2.99 2.34
CA PHE A 79 9.88 2.40 3.64
C PHE A 79 8.97 1.17 3.80
N VAL A 80 9.57 0.07 4.24
CA VAL A 80 8.91 -1.21 4.47
C VAL A 80 9.17 -1.59 5.92
N ASP A 81 8.13 -1.99 6.63
CA ASP A 81 8.13 -2.20 8.08
C ASP A 81 7.25 -3.38 8.48
N ASP A 82 7.33 -3.77 9.75
CA ASP A 82 6.60 -4.86 10.40
C ASP A 82 6.91 -6.26 9.81
N ASP A 83 5.91 -7.14 9.79
CA ASP A 83 6.02 -8.59 9.56
C ASP A 83 6.15 -8.95 8.07
N VAL A 84 7.18 -8.40 7.41
CA VAL A 84 7.47 -8.66 5.99
C VAL A 84 8.97 -8.74 5.72
N ARG A 85 9.36 -9.59 4.77
CA ARG A 85 10.74 -9.68 4.26
C ARG A 85 10.75 -9.31 2.78
N ILE A 86 11.52 -8.27 2.41
CA ILE A 86 11.75 -7.93 1.01
C ILE A 86 12.74 -8.90 0.38
N THR A 87 12.33 -9.52 -0.73
CA THR A 87 13.18 -10.43 -1.53
C THR A 87 13.70 -9.78 -2.80
N SER A 88 12.95 -8.83 -3.38
CA SER A 88 13.36 -8.06 -4.56
C SER A 88 12.71 -6.67 -4.55
N PHE A 89 13.35 -5.74 -5.24
CA PHE A 89 12.85 -4.38 -5.36
C PHE A 89 13.26 -3.79 -6.72
N LYS A 90 12.31 -3.23 -7.46
CA LYS A 90 12.53 -2.71 -8.81
C LYS A 90 11.81 -1.37 -9.00
N ILE A 91 12.58 -0.33 -9.34
CA ILE A 91 12.08 0.97 -9.80
C ILE A 91 12.45 1.12 -11.27
N LYS A 92 11.54 1.65 -12.09
CA LYS A 92 11.76 1.95 -13.51
C LYS A 92 11.65 3.45 -13.74
#